data_AF-A0A7Y4A510-F1
#
_entry.id   AF-A0A7Y4A510-F1
#
_cell.length_a   1.000
_cell.length_b   1.000
_cell.length_c   1.000
_cell.angle_alpha   90.00
_cell.angle_beta   90.00
_cell.angle_gamma   90.00
#
_symmetry.space_group_name_H-M   'P 1'
#
loop_
_entity.id
_entity.type
_entity.pdbx_description
1 polymer ?
#
loop_
_entity_poly.entity_id
_entity_poly.type
_entity_poly.pdbx_seq_one_letter_code
_entity_poly.pdbx_strand_id
1 'polypeptide(L)'
;MFTSLLPTMKERDDGLTQQDTYVLIIDEINRGNLSKIFGELITLVEPSKRKGAKEELEVILPYSGDKFSVPDNLYIIGTMNTADRSLAMMDTALRRRFDFKEMTPKPELFANNTVKGINLSRLLETLNKRIEVLYDREHTLGHAFLFPVFNETSEDKAFVELQSAFKNKIIPLLEEYFYEDWNKIRLVLGDSLKQDESLHFLQKTEDSYTDLFGTDHGLELYEDRKVTYSIKPFSKGSVWDNPQAYKAIYAKESE
;
A
#
# COMPACT_ATOMS: atom_id res chain seq x y z
N MET A 1 -15.77 9.38 4.40
CA MET A 1 -14.88 8.32 4.93
C MET A 1 -15.07 8.19 6.46
N PHE A 2 -14.87 9.27 7.22
CA PHE A 2 -15.04 9.30 8.69
C PHE A 2 -16.48 9.15 9.20
N THR A 3 -17.47 9.55 8.41
CA THR A 3 -18.90 9.41 8.77
C THR A 3 -19.37 7.97 8.97
N SER A 4 -18.62 6.98 8.45
CA SER A 4 -18.89 5.55 8.66
C SER A 4 -18.19 4.93 9.87
N LEU A 5 -17.31 5.70 10.54
CA LEU A 5 -16.54 5.30 11.72
C LEU A 5 -17.09 5.91 13.01
N LEU A 6 -18.00 6.88 12.89
CA LEU A 6 -18.71 7.50 14.00
C LEU A 6 -20.17 7.02 13.98
N PRO A 7 -20.83 6.82 15.14
CA PRO A 7 -22.27 6.64 15.18
C PRO A 7 -22.93 7.81 14.42
N THR A 8 -23.96 7.51 13.62
CA THR A 8 -24.67 8.47 12.74
C THR A 8 -24.77 9.86 13.36
N MET A 9 -23.93 10.79 12.88
CA MET A 9 -23.98 12.18 13.31
C MET A 9 -25.27 12.77 12.74
N LYS A 10 -26.27 13.01 13.59
CA LYS A 10 -27.42 13.83 13.20
C LYS A 10 -26.90 15.24 12.94
N GLU A 11 -27.10 15.76 11.73
CA GLU A 11 -27.10 17.21 11.52
C GLU A 11 -28.09 17.82 12.52
N ARG A 12 -27.68 18.87 13.23
CA ARG A 12 -28.56 19.60 14.13
C ARG A 12 -28.55 21.09 13.86
N ASP A 13 -29.74 21.52 13.50
CA ASP A 13 -30.39 22.80 13.76
C ASP A 13 -30.31 23.17 15.27
N ASP A 14 -29.99 24.43 15.52
CA ASP A 14 -30.29 25.28 16.69
C ASP A 14 -30.15 24.75 18.15
N GLY A 15 -29.28 25.42 18.91
CA GLY A 15 -29.39 25.53 20.38
C GLY A 15 -28.40 24.68 21.19
N LEU A 16 -27.33 25.31 21.67
CA LEU A 16 -26.30 24.74 22.56
C LEU A 16 -26.89 24.10 23.83
N THR A 17 -27.05 22.77 23.85
CA THR A 17 -27.08 21.92 25.07
C THR A 17 -26.85 20.42 24.75
N GLN A 18 -25.61 19.97 24.52
CA GLN A 18 -25.12 18.57 24.70
C GLN A 18 -23.63 18.49 24.36
N GLN A 19 -22.82 17.78 25.16
CA GLN A 19 -21.35 17.62 25.04
C GLN A 19 -20.86 17.57 23.57
N ASP A 20 -20.07 18.56 23.17
CA ASP A 20 -19.44 18.58 21.84
C ASP A 20 -18.61 17.31 21.63
N THR A 21 -18.70 16.71 20.45
CA THR A 21 -17.89 15.53 20.12
C THR A 21 -16.49 15.97 19.67
N TYR A 22 -15.46 15.40 20.29
CA TYR A 22 -14.07 15.64 19.94
C TYR A 22 -13.47 14.42 19.23
N VAL A 23 -12.61 14.66 18.25
CA VAL A 23 -11.91 13.60 17.52
C VAL A 23 -10.40 13.87 17.54
N LEU A 24 -9.63 12.90 18.00
CA LEU A 24 -8.17 12.86 17.92
C LEU A 24 -7.77 11.89 16.81
N ILE A 25 -7.13 12.42 15.76
CA ILE A 25 -6.58 11.60 14.67
C ILE A 25 -5.09 11.39 14.93
N ILE A 26 -4.66 10.14 14.96
CA ILE A 26 -3.26 9.74 15.11
C ILE A 26 -2.84 9.04 13.83
N ASP A 27 -2.12 9.76 12.97
CA ASP A 27 -1.61 9.20 11.73
C ASP A 27 -0.41 8.29 12.01
N GLU A 28 -0.32 7.15 11.31
CA GLU A 28 0.78 6.19 11.43
C GLU A 28 1.02 5.73 12.88
N ILE A 29 -0.07 5.34 13.55
CA ILE A 29 -0.09 5.02 14.99
C ILE A 29 0.92 3.93 15.36
N ASN A 30 1.24 3.02 14.44
CA ASN A 30 2.24 1.97 14.65
C ASN A 30 3.70 2.45 14.61
N ARG A 31 4.00 3.69 14.21
CA ARG A 31 5.38 4.22 14.19
C ARG A 31 5.94 4.57 15.57
N GLY A 32 5.08 4.65 16.58
CA GLY A 32 5.46 4.90 17.96
C GLY A 32 5.43 3.65 18.83
N ASN A 33 6.20 3.65 19.92
CA ASN A 33 5.99 2.67 20.99
C ASN A 33 4.71 3.04 21.76
N LEU A 34 3.59 2.49 21.32
CA LEU A 34 2.27 2.83 21.84
C LEU A 34 2.11 2.51 23.32
N SER A 35 2.75 1.45 23.83
CA SER A 35 2.71 1.14 25.26
C SER A 35 3.41 2.22 26.11
N LYS A 36 4.50 2.82 25.61
CA LYS A 36 5.14 3.98 26.26
C LYS A 36 4.34 5.26 26.12
N ILE A 37 3.72 5.49 24.96
CA ILE A 37 2.94 6.71 24.68
C ILE A 37 1.66 6.74 25.52
N PHE A 38 0.88 5.66 25.48
CA PHE A 38 -0.36 5.56 26.23
C PHE A 38 -0.10 5.30 27.71
N GLY A 39 0.94 4.54 28.07
CA GLY A 39 1.23 4.21 29.47
C GLY A 39 0.00 3.71 30.20
N GLU A 40 -0.38 4.39 31.28
CA GLU A 40 -1.56 4.08 32.10
C GLU A 40 -2.89 4.47 31.43
N LEU A 41 -2.87 5.39 30.45
CA LEU A 41 -4.05 5.84 29.71
C LEU A 41 -4.63 4.74 28.81
N ILE A 42 -3.87 3.69 28.54
CA ILE A 42 -4.32 2.57 27.70
C ILE A 42 -5.58 1.91 28.27
N THR A 43 -5.80 1.93 29.59
CA THR A 43 -7.04 1.39 30.18
C THR A 43 -8.19 2.37 30.05
N LEU A 44 -7.91 3.68 30.12
CA LEU A 44 -8.92 4.73 30.07
C LEU A 44 -9.53 4.95 28.68
N VAL A 45 -8.87 4.51 27.62
CA VAL A 45 -9.43 4.60 26.26
C VAL A 45 -10.62 3.66 26.03
N GLU A 46 -10.79 2.63 26.87
CA GLU A 46 -11.91 1.70 26.79
C GLU A 46 -13.24 2.41 27.12
N PRO A 47 -14.31 2.27 26.30
CA PRO A 47 -15.56 3.00 26.50
C PRO A 47 -16.19 2.84 27.90
N SER A 48 -16.06 1.66 28.50
CA SER A 48 -16.61 1.35 29.84
C SER A 48 -15.92 2.13 30.97
N LYS A 49 -14.66 2.55 30.76
CA LYS A 49 -13.77 3.17 31.76
C LYS A 49 -13.72 4.70 31.69
N ARG A 50 -14.40 5.29 30.72
CA ARG A 50 -14.41 6.74 30.50
C ARG A 50 -15.27 7.47 31.52
N LYS A 51 -15.01 8.78 31.67
CA LYS A 51 -15.80 9.66 32.53
C LYS A 51 -17.28 9.60 32.17
N GLY A 52 -18.15 9.37 33.15
CA GLY A 52 -19.60 9.21 32.98
C GLY A 52 -20.05 7.81 32.59
N ALA A 53 -19.15 6.84 32.38
CA ALA A 53 -19.49 5.47 32.06
C ALA A 53 -19.72 4.61 33.33
N LYS A 54 -20.31 3.42 33.14
CA LYS A 54 -20.69 2.51 34.24
C LYS A 54 -19.49 2.06 35.10
N GLU A 55 -18.30 1.95 34.49
CA GLU A 55 -17.08 1.51 35.15
C GLU A 55 -16.00 2.61 35.10
N GLU A 56 -16.42 3.88 35.19
CA GLU A 56 -15.55 5.06 35.17
C GLU A 56 -14.29 4.85 36.03
N LEU A 57 -13.14 5.17 35.43
CA LEU A 57 -11.85 5.06 36.05
C LEU A 57 -11.11 6.41 35.95
N GLU A 58 -10.41 6.76 37.03
CA GLU A 58 -9.46 7.87 37.08
C GLU A 58 -8.07 7.32 37.42
N VAL A 59 -7.04 7.91 36.83
CA VAL A 59 -5.63 7.63 37.17
C VAL A 59 -4.98 8.89 37.74
N ILE A 60 -3.90 8.72 38.50
CA ILE A 60 -3.09 9.84 38.99
C ILE A 60 -1.92 10.00 38.04
N LEU A 61 -1.80 11.16 37.39
CA LEU A 61 -0.70 11.41 36.47
C LEU A 61 0.64 11.43 37.23
N PRO A 62 1.67 10.71 36.75
CA PRO A 62 2.90 10.50 37.52
C PRO A 62 3.73 11.79 37.70
N TYR A 63 3.58 12.75 36.79
CA TYR A 63 4.36 14.00 36.83
C TYR A 63 3.67 15.12 37.60
N SER A 64 2.37 15.35 37.39
CA SER A 64 1.65 16.43 38.07
C SER A 64 0.97 16.00 39.37
N GLY A 65 0.69 14.70 39.53
CA GLY A 65 -0.13 14.20 40.63
C GLY A 65 -1.63 14.46 40.47
N ASP A 66 -2.06 15.03 39.34
CA ASP A 66 -3.47 15.31 39.09
C ASP A 66 -4.24 14.05 38.77
N LYS A 67 -5.52 14.04 39.14
CA LYS A 67 -6.46 13.02 38.68
C LYS A 67 -6.83 13.28 37.23
N PHE A 68 -6.83 12.23 36.42
CA PHE A 68 -7.14 12.29 35.01
C PHE A 68 -8.09 11.15 34.60
N SER A 69 -9.04 11.49 33.72
CA SER A 69 -9.92 10.52 33.05
C SER A 69 -10.17 10.96 31.60
N VAL A 70 -10.46 10.00 30.73
CA VAL A 70 -10.82 10.26 29.33
C VAL A 70 -12.33 10.48 29.25
N PRO A 71 -12.80 11.59 28.64
CA PRO A 71 -14.23 11.84 28.53
C PRO A 71 -14.89 10.96 27.46
N ASP A 72 -16.17 10.67 27.63
CA ASP A 72 -16.96 9.82 26.73
C ASP A 72 -17.10 10.40 25.31
N ASN A 73 -17.10 11.73 25.19
CA ASN A 73 -17.22 12.47 23.94
C ASN A 73 -15.92 12.57 23.10
N LEU A 74 -14.83 11.90 23.50
CA LEU A 74 -13.57 11.85 22.73
C LEU A 74 -13.45 10.57 21.89
N TYR A 75 -13.34 10.70 20.58
CA TYR A 75 -13.05 9.59 19.66
C TYR A 75 -11.58 9.61 19.25
N ILE A 76 -10.94 8.45 19.22
CA ILE A 76 -9.55 8.30 18.77
C ILE A 76 -9.55 7.47 17.49
N ILE A 77 -9.03 8.03 16.40
CA ILE A 77 -8.93 7.36 15.11
C ILE A 77 -7.45 7.26 14.74
N GLY A 78 -6.94 6.04 14.71
CA GLY A 78 -5.59 5.74 14.24
C GLY A 78 -5.58 5.34 12.77
N THR A 79 -4.61 5.81 12.00
CA THR A 79 -4.25 5.19 10.71
C THR A 79 -3.02 4.31 10.92
N MET A 80 -2.89 3.26 10.13
CA MET A 80 -1.79 2.30 10.24
C MET A 80 -1.39 1.86 8.84
N ASN A 81 -0.10 1.98 8.52
CA ASN A 81 0.47 1.29 7.36
C ASN A 81 0.87 -0.13 7.79
N THR A 82 0.22 -1.13 7.23
CA THR A 82 0.43 -2.54 7.60
C THR A 82 1.60 -3.20 6.89
N ALA A 83 2.12 -2.60 5.81
CA ALA A 83 3.29 -3.09 5.08
C ALA A 83 4.61 -2.87 5.85
N ASP A 84 4.65 -1.91 6.77
CA ASP A 84 5.88 -1.53 7.46
C ASP A 84 6.22 -2.53 8.59
N ARG A 85 7.09 -3.49 8.25
CA ARG A 85 7.58 -4.55 9.16
C ARG A 85 8.58 -4.03 10.20
N SER A 86 9.06 -2.79 10.08
CA SER A 86 10.02 -2.19 11.04
C SER A 86 9.35 -1.71 12.33
N LEU A 87 8.01 -1.76 12.37
CA LEU A 87 7.22 -1.15 13.42
C LEU A 87 6.91 -2.13 14.55
N ALA A 88 6.76 -1.58 15.76
CA ALA A 88 6.43 -2.38 16.92
C ALA A 88 5.12 -3.13 16.65
N MET A 89 5.17 -4.47 16.67
CA MET A 89 3.97 -5.29 16.58
C MET A 89 2.98 -4.78 17.63
N MET A 90 1.78 -4.41 17.17
CA MET A 90 0.84 -3.76 18.06
C MET A 90 0.44 -4.74 19.16
N ASP A 91 0.71 -4.34 20.42
CA ASP A 91 0.47 -5.20 21.57
C ASP A 91 -0.99 -5.67 21.57
N THR A 92 -1.17 -6.96 21.89
CA THR A 92 -2.48 -7.56 22.17
C THR A 92 -3.36 -6.71 23.08
N ALA A 93 -2.77 -5.97 24.01
CA ALA A 93 -3.48 -5.07 24.92
C ALA A 93 -4.13 -3.88 24.18
N LEU A 94 -3.46 -3.30 23.17
CA LEU A 94 -4.04 -2.25 22.33
C LEU A 94 -5.07 -2.81 21.37
N ARG A 95 -4.82 -3.99 20.81
CA ARG A 95 -5.75 -4.65 19.87
C ARG A 95 -7.14 -4.93 20.47
N ARG A 96 -7.24 -5.04 21.80
CA ARG A 96 -8.53 -5.23 22.50
C ARG A 96 -9.33 -3.94 22.69
N ARG A 97 -8.72 -2.78 22.46
CA ARG A 97 -9.29 -1.45 22.81
C ARG A 97 -9.57 -0.57 21.60
N PHE A 98 -9.12 -0.99 20.43
CA PHE A 98 -9.42 -0.37 19.15
C PHE A 98 -10.20 -1.34 18.27
N ASP A 99 -11.18 -0.80 17.54
CA ASP A 99 -11.79 -1.52 16.42
C ASP A 99 -10.92 -1.38 15.18
N PHE A 100 -10.56 -2.51 14.56
CA PHE A 100 -9.75 -2.52 13.34
C PHE A 100 -10.65 -2.58 12.12
N LYS A 101 -10.60 -1.52 11.32
CA LYS A 101 -11.24 -1.49 10.00
C LYS A 101 -10.16 -1.53 8.94
N GLU A 102 -10.07 -2.65 8.25
CA GLU A 102 -9.14 -2.81 7.15
C GLU A 102 -9.56 -1.95 5.95
N MET A 103 -8.58 -1.31 5.32
CA MET A 103 -8.77 -0.44 4.16
C MET A 103 -7.98 -0.98 2.97
N THR A 104 -8.55 -1.95 2.26
CA THR A 104 -7.92 -2.56 1.08
C THR A 104 -7.90 -1.60 -0.11
N PRO A 105 -6.99 -1.80 -1.09
CA PRO A 105 -7.09 -1.13 -2.38
C PRO A 105 -8.45 -1.35 -3.03
N LYS A 106 -8.93 -0.35 -3.77
CA LYS A 106 -10.27 -0.32 -4.37
C LYS A 106 -10.22 -0.03 -5.88
N PRO A 107 -9.84 -1.02 -6.71
CA PRO A 107 -9.79 -0.85 -8.17
C PRO A 107 -11.15 -0.46 -8.78
N GLU A 108 -12.26 -0.78 -8.11
CA GLU A 108 -13.62 -0.44 -8.52
C GLU A 108 -13.86 1.08 -8.57
N LEU A 109 -13.06 1.89 -7.85
CA LEU A 109 -13.17 3.35 -7.88
C LEU A 109 -12.84 3.94 -9.26
N PHE A 110 -12.11 3.23 -10.11
CA PHE A 110 -11.86 3.68 -11.48
C PHE A 110 -13.02 3.39 -12.43
N ALA A 111 -14.07 2.67 -12.00
CA ALA A 111 -15.27 2.38 -12.78
C ALA A 111 -14.98 1.84 -14.20
N ASN A 112 -13.95 1.00 -14.35
CA ASN A 112 -13.47 0.49 -15.66
C ASN A 112 -13.03 1.59 -16.66
N ASN A 113 -12.67 2.77 -16.17
CA ASN A 113 -12.09 3.84 -16.98
C ASN A 113 -10.85 3.34 -17.74
N THR A 114 -10.72 3.83 -18.97
CA THR A 114 -9.64 3.45 -19.87
C THR A 114 -8.81 4.66 -20.28
N VAL A 115 -7.49 4.49 -20.34
CA VAL A 115 -6.56 5.46 -20.90
C VAL A 115 -5.84 4.82 -22.07
N LYS A 116 -6.04 5.31 -23.31
CA LYS A 116 -5.51 4.67 -24.53
C LYS A 116 -5.86 3.17 -24.62
N GLY A 117 -7.06 2.82 -24.14
CA GLY A 117 -7.56 1.45 -24.05
C GLY A 117 -7.04 0.62 -22.86
N ILE A 118 -6.18 1.18 -21.99
CA ILE A 118 -5.69 0.53 -20.77
C ILE A 118 -6.74 0.68 -19.68
N ASN A 119 -7.35 -0.42 -19.23
CA ASN A 119 -8.33 -0.42 -18.14
C ASN A 119 -7.60 -0.38 -16.78
N LEU A 120 -7.80 0.71 -16.03
CA LEU A 120 -7.09 0.95 -14.78
C LEU A 120 -7.51 -0.02 -13.66
N SER A 121 -8.79 -0.39 -13.59
CA SER A 121 -9.30 -1.37 -12.63
C SER A 121 -8.62 -2.72 -12.81
N ARG A 122 -8.66 -3.27 -14.03
CA ARG A 122 -8.05 -4.57 -14.36
C ARG A 122 -6.55 -4.57 -14.21
N LEU A 123 -5.89 -3.45 -14.53
CA LEU A 123 -4.46 -3.28 -14.34
C LEU A 123 -4.09 -3.40 -12.86
N LEU A 124 -4.73 -2.61 -11.99
CA LEU A 124 -4.45 -2.63 -10.56
C LEU A 124 -4.80 -3.98 -9.92
N GLU A 125 -5.94 -4.56 -10.26
CA GLU A 125 -6.35 -5.90 -9.80
C GLU A 125 -5.31 -6.97 -10.15
N THR A 126 -4.83 -6.97 -11.40
CA THR A 126 -3.88 -7.98 -11.87
C THR A 126 -2.51 -7.82 -11.22
N LEU A 127 -2.01 -6.58 -11.09
CA LEU A 127 -0.77 -6.29 -10.39
C LEU A 127 -0.87 -6.73 -8.92
N ASN A 128 -1.93 -6.33 -8.22
CA ASN A 128 -2.12 -6.67 -6.81
C ASN A 128 -2.25 -8.17 -6.59
N LYS A 129 -2.98 -8.88 -7.45
CA LYS A 129 -3.10 -10.34 -7.35
C LYS A 129 -1.74 -11.04 -7.49
N ARG A 130 -0.87 -10.55 -8.38
CA ARG A 130 0.48 -11.13 -8.57
C ARG A 130 1.41 -10.78 -7.40
N ILE A 131 1.36 -9.55 -6.91
CA ILE A 131 2.12 -9.13 -5.73
C ILE A 131 1.70 -9.96 -4.50
N GLU A 132 0.40 -10.14 -4.29
CA GLU A 132 -0.13 -10.92 -3.17
C GLU A 132 0.36 -12.38 -3.18
N VAL A 133 0.42 -13.01 -4.36
CA VAL A 133 0.93 -14.38 -4.51
C VAL A 133 2.44 -14.47 -4.30
N LEU A 134 3.21 -13.47 -4.77
CA LEU A 134 4.68 -13.49 -4.71
C LEU A 134 5.25 -12.92 -3.41
N TYR A 135 4.45 -12.18 -2.65
CA TYR A 135 4.87 -11.49 -1.44
C TYR A 135 3.85 -11.69 -0.30
N ASP A 136 2.85 -10.81 -0.17
CA ASP A 136 1.70 -10.98 0.73
C ASP A 136 0.60 -9.94 0.41
N ARG A 137 -0.52 -10.03 1.11
CA ARG A 137 -1.69 -9.14 0.98
C ARG A 137 -1.44 -7.70 1.44
N GLU A 138 -0.56 -7.50 2.42
CA GLU A 138 -0.30 -6.21 3.06
C GLU A 138 0.51 -5.26 2.15
N HIS A 139 1.19 -5.80 1.16
CA HIS A 139 2.02 -5.04 0.20
C HIS A 139 1.33 -4.80 -1.15
N THR A 140 0.01 -4.92 -1.21
CA THR A 140 -0.73 -4.59 -2.44
C THR A 140 -0.69 -3.08 -2.72
N LEU A 141 -0.71 -2.70 -4.00
CA LEU A 141 -0.65 -1.31 -4.44
C LEU A 141 -1.97 -0.60 -4.13
N GLY A 142 -1.88 0.55 -3.46
CA GLY A 142 -3.02 1.43 -3.23
C GLY A 142 -3.53 2.09 -4.51
N HIS A 143 -4.84 2.29 -4.60
CA HIS A 143 -5.50 2.97 -5.73
C HIS A 143 -5.05 4.44 -5.90
N ALA A 144 -4.48 5.05 -4.86
CA ALA A 144 -3.90 6.39 -4.93
C ALA A 144 -2.78 6.53 -5.97
N PHE A 145 -2.06 5.45 -6.32
CA PHE A 145 -1.02 5.48 -7.36
C PHE A 145 -1.57 5.86 -8.74
N LEU A 146 -2.83 5.51 -9.03
CA LEU A 146 -3.45 5.73 -10.34
C LEU A 146 -4.50 6.86 -10.33
N PHE A 147 -4.75 7.53 -9.21
CA PHE A 147 -5.63 8.70 -9.19
C PHE A 147 -5.15 9.87 -10.06
N PRO A 148 -3.84 10.19 -10.14
CA PRO A 148 -3.36 11.21 -11.08
C PRO A 148 -3.74 10.89 -12.54
N VAL A 149 -3.70 9.59 -12.90
CA VAL A 149 -4.11 9.10 -14.23
C VAL A 149 -5.62 9.24 -14.41
N PHE A 150 -6.40 8.82 -13.43
CA PHE A 150 -7.87 8.82 -13.47
C PHE A 150 -8.49 10.23 -13.47
N ASN A 151 -7.86 11.18 -12.77
CA ASN A 151 -8.36 12.55 -12.65
C ASN A 151 -8.02 13.43 -13.86
N GLU A 152 -7.17 12.95 -14.76
CA GLU A 152 -6.79 13.70 -15.96
C GLU A 152 -7.85 13.57 -17.05
N THR A 153 -8.10 14.68 -17.73
CA THR A 153 -9.15 14.82 -18.75
C THR A 153 -8.69 14.41 -20.14
N SER A 154 -7.41 14.62 -20.44
CA SER A 154 -6.80 14.28 -21.74
C SER A 154 -6.16 12.90 -21.69
N GLU A 155 -6.49 12.02 -22.63
CA GLU A 155 -5.87 10.68 -22.71
C GLU A 155 -4.34 10.74 -22.82
N ASP A 156 -3.79 11.72 -23.54
CA ASP A 156 -2.34 11.86 -23.69
C ASP A 156 -1.67 12.22 -22.37
N LYS A 157 -2.24 13.18 -21.63
CA LYS A 157 -1.73 13.55 -20.31
C LYS A 157 -1.92 12.42 -19.30
N ALA A 158 -3.07 11.74 -19.33
CA ALA A 158 -3.33 10.60 -18.46
C ALA A 158 -2.33 9.47 -18.72
N PHE A 159 -1.97 9.22 -19.99
CA PHE A 159 -0.95 8.24 -20.32
C PHE A 159 0.44 8.64 -19.80
N VAL A 160 0.80 9.93 -19.88
CA VAL A 160 2.04 10.45 -19.27
C VAL A 160 2.03 10.26 -17.74
N GLU A 161 0.91 10.51 -17.08
CA GLU A 161 0.76 10.23 -15.63
C GLU A 161 0.90 8.74 -15.32
N LEU A 162 0.41 7.86 -16.20
CA LEU A 162 0.57 6.41 -16.02
C LEU A 162 2.04 5.99 -16.15
N GLN A 163 2.75 6.54 -17.13
CA GLN A 163 4.20 6.33 -17.28
C GLN A 163 4.96 6.84 -16.05
N SER A 164 4.60 8.01 -15.54
CA SER A 164 5.15 8.59 -14.32
C SER A 164 4.88 7.73 -13.08
N ALA A 165 3.66 7.20 -12.96
CA ALA A 165 3.29 6.30 -11.86
C ALA A 165 4.13 5.02 -11.89
N PHE A 166 4.35 4.42 -13.06
CA PHE A 166 5.23 3.25 -13.17
C PHE A 166 6.68 3.60 -12.84
N LYS A 167 7.23 4.64 -13.47
CA LYS A 167 8.63 5.04 -13.33
C LYS A 167 9.01 5.43 -11.91
N ASN A 168 8.21 6.29 -11.28
CA ASN A 168 8.61 7.00 -10.06
C ASN A 168 8.03 6.37 -8.80
N LYS A 169 7.07 5.45 -8.92
CA LYS A 169 6.34 4.92 -7.77
C LYS A 169 6.24 3.40 -7.80
N ILE A 170 5.58 2.82 -8.80
CA ILE A 170 5.29 1.38 -8.82
C ILE A 170 6.57 0.56 -8.96
N ILE A 171 7.43 0.85 -9.94
CA ILE A 171 8.66 0.09 -10.14
C ILE A 171 9.61 0.20 -8.94
N PRO A 172 9.96 1.41 -8.44
CA PRO A 172 10.82 1.52 -7.25
C PRO A 172 10.27 0.78 -6.03
N LEU A 173 8.93 0.79 -5.85
CA LEU A 173 8.30 0.05 -4.76
C LEU A 173 8.42 -1.47 -4.94
N LEU A 174 8.29 -1.97 -6.17
CA LEU A 174 8.52 -3.39 -6.46
C LEU A 174 10.00 -3.79 -6.28
N GLU A 175 10.94 -2.91 -6.61
CA GLU A 175 12.38 -3.12 -6.32
C GLU A 175 12.60 -3.30 -4.82
N GLU A 176 11.99 -2.45 -3.99
CA GLU A 176 12.05 -2.57 -2.53
C GLU A 176 11.40 -3.87 -2.02
N TYR A 177 10.19 -4.18 -2.48
CA TYR A 177 9.44 -5.37 -2.03
C TYR A 177 10.15 -6.67 -2.36
N PHE A 178 10.82 -6.73 -3.51
CA PHE A 178 11.46 -7.95 -3.99
C PHE A 178 12.98 -7.94 -3.80
N TYR A 179 13.55 -6.97 -3.07
CA TYR A 179 15.00 -6.84 -2.84
C TYR A 179 15.80 -6.91 -4.16
N GLU A 180 15.36 -6.15 -5.15
CA GLU A 180 15.94 -6.14 -6.52
C GLU A 180 15.88 -7.49 -7.26
N ASP A 181 15.01 -8.44 -6.86
CA ASP A 181 14.72 -9.65 -7.65
C ASP A 181 13.88 -9.28 -8.88
N TRP A 182 14.59 -8.89 -9.94
CA TRP A 182 14.03 -8.51 -11.22
C TRP A 182 13.24 -9.62 -11.90
N ASN A 183 13.49 -10.89 -11.58
CA ASN A 183 12.67 -11.97 -12.12
C ASN A 183 11.27 -11.95 -11.50
N LYS A 184 11.11 -11.65 -10.20
CA LYS A 184 9.78 -11.45 -9.60
C LYS A 184 9.08 -10.22 -10.17
N ILE A 185 9.80 -9.12 -10.37
CA ILE A 185 9.24 -7.90 -10.99
C ILE A 185 8.74 -8.24 -12.41
N ARG A 186 9.51 -8.99 -13.20
CA ARG A 186 9.11 -9.50 -14.52
C ARG A 186 7.80 -10.29 -14.47
N LEU A 187 7.65 -11.17 -13.48
CA LEU A 187 6.43 -11.95 -13.28
C LEU A 187 5.24 -11.06 -12.91
N VAL A 188 5.41 -10.06 -12.04
CA VAL A 188 4.35 -9.09 -11.68
C VAL A 188 3.88 -8.31 -12.91
N LEU A 189 4.82 -7.83 -13.73
CA LEU A 189 4.52 -7.12 -14.98
C LEU A 189 4.00 -8.03 -16.10
N GLY A 190 3.96 -9.33 -15.87
CA GLY A 190 3.41 -10.31 -16.82
C GLY A 190 4.26 -10.50 -18.07
N ASP A 191 5.52 -10.08 -18.06
CA ASP A 191 6.43 -10.25 -19.19
C ASP A 191 6.61 -11.72 -19.58
N SER A 192 6.52 -12.65 -18.61
CA SER A 192 6.52 -14.10 -18.88
C SER A 192 5.32 -14.61 -19.67
N LEU A 193 4.25 -13.81 -19.78
CA LEU A 193 3.02 -14.15 -20.50
C LEU A 193 2.91 -13.43 -21.84
N LYS A 194 3.89 -12.59 -22.19
CA LYS A 194 3.90 -11.83 -23.43
C LYS A 194 4.70 -12.59 -24.48
N GLN A 195 4.04 -13.00 -25.56
CA GLN A 195 4.69 -13.66 -26.70
C GLN A 195 5.62 -12.70 -27.46
N ASP A 196 5.21 -11.43 -27.59
CA ASP A 196 5.99 -10.40 -28.27
C ASP A 196 6.99 -9.75 -27.30
N GLU A 197 8.28 -9.99 -27.51
CA GLU A 197 9.39 -9.41 -26.73
C GLU A 197 9.44 -7.88 -26.79
N SER A 198 8.85 -7.26 -27.83
CA SER A 198 8.75 -5.81 -27.93
C SER A 198 7.87 -5.20 -26.82
N LEU A 199 6.98 -6.01 -26.24
CA LEU A 199 6.09 -5.63 -25.14
C LEU A 199 6.68 -5.89 -23.76
N HIS A 200 7.87 -6.51 -23.66
CA HIS A 200 8.53 -6.79 -22.38
C HIS A 200 9.08 -5.50 -21.77
N PHE A 201 8.79 -5.26 -20.49
CA PHE A 201 9.31 -4.14 -19.72
C PHE A 201 10.74 -4.38 -19.24
N LEU A 202 11.11 -5.63 -19.01
CA LEU A 202 12.47 -6.01 -18.66
C LEU A 202 13.22 -6.55 -19.88
N GLN A 203 14.54 -6.36 -19.85
CA GLN A 203 15.48 -6.98 -20.77
C GLN A 203 16.09 -8.21 -20.09
N LYS A 204 16.15 -9.32 -20.82
CA LYS A 204 16.88 -10.54 -20.41
C LYS A 204 18.34 -10.41 -20.85
N THR A 205 19.27 -10.65 -19.94
CA THR A 205 20.70 -10.82 -20.24
C THR A 205 21.12 -12.22 -19.84
N GLU A 206 21.88 -12.88 -20.68
CA GLU A 206 22.40 -14.22 -20.44
C GLU A 206 23.92 -14.17 -20.55
N ASP A 207 24.57 -14.34 -19.41
CA ASP A 207 26.02 -14.22 -19.28
C ASP A 207 26.64 -15.60 -19.11
N SER A 208 27.55 -15.96 -20.02
CA SER A 208 28.37 -17.17 -19.94
C SER A 208 29.50 -16.95 -18.94
N TYR A 209 29.64 -17.86 -17.96
CA TYR A 209 30.69 -17.75 -16.96
C TYR A 209 32.08 -17.89 -17.57
N THR A 210 32.18 -18.75 -18.58
CA THR A 210 33.44 -18.98 -19.30
C THR A 210 33.84 -17.77 -20.11
N ASP A 211 32.89 -17.07 -20.73
CA ASP A 211 33.18 -15.87 -21.51
C ASP A 211 33.50 -14.66 -20.63
N LEU A 212 32.87 -14.56 -19.46
CA LEU A 212 33.12 -13.47 -18.51
C LEU A 212 34.42 -13.64 -17.69
N PHE A 213 34.69 -14.87 -17.25
CA PHE A 213 35.75 -15.14 -16.25
C PHE A 213 36.86 -16.06 -16.77
N GLY A 214 36.74 -16.60 -17.99
CA GLY A 214 37.69 -17.56 -18.58
C GLY A 214 37.42 -19.02 -18.19
N THR A 215 38.13 -19.97 -18.79
CA THR A 215 37.92 -21.42 -18.57
C THR A 215 38.36 -21.93 -17.20
N ASP A 216 39.23 -21.20 -16.49
CA ASP A 216 39.75 -21.55 -15.17
C ASP A 216 39.07 -20.75 -14.05
N HIS A 217 37.78 -20.45 -14.21
CA HIS A 217 37.04 -19.57 -13.30
C HIS A 217 36.72 -20.22 -11.93
N GLY A 218 36.89 -21.54 -11.77
CA GLY A 218 36.74 -22.23 -10.49
C GLY A 218 35.36 -22.12 -9.82
N LEU A 219 34.30 -21.85 -10.60
CA LEU A 219 32.93 -21.74 -10.07
C LEU A 219 32.30 -23.13 -10.06
N GLU A 220 31.91 -23.61 -8.88
CA GLU A 220 31.19 -24.88 -8.70
C GLU A 220 29.67 -24.66 -8.81
N LEU A 221 29.22 -24.26 -10.00
CA LEU A 221 27.80 -24.03 -10.28
C LEU A 221 27.25 -25.12 -11.21
N TYR A 222 25.98 -25.48 -11.02
CA TYR A 222 25.30 -26.47 -11.86
C TYR A 222 25.05 -25.97 -13.29
N GLU A 223 24.93 -24.65 -13.46
CA GLU A 223 24.72 -23.98 -14.75
C GLU A 223 26.01 -23.29 -15.19
N ASP A 224 26.27 -23.27 -16.50
CA ASP A 224 27.42 -22.58 -17.13
C ASP A 224 27.13 -21.09 -17.41
N ARG A 225 25.89 -20.67 -17.16
CA ARG A 225 25.39 -19.34 -17.49
C ARG A 225 24.55 -18.77 -16.36
N LYS A 226 24.46 -17.45 -16.32
CA LYS A 226 23.52 -16.73 -15.45
C LYS A 226 22.53 -15.94 -16.30
N VAL A 227 21.25 -16.15 -16.06
CA VAL A 227 20.20 -15.27 -16.59
C VAL A 227 19.92 -14.18 -15.57
N THR A 228 20.04 -12.93 -16.00
CA THR A 228 19.65 -11.75 -15.22
C THR A 228 18.61 -10.95 -15.98
N TYR A 229 17.85 -10.15 -15.24
CA TYR A 229 16.88 -9.22 -15.81
C TYR A 229 17.18 -7.82 -15.30
N SER A 230 16.94 -6.83 -16.15
CA SER A 230 17.02 -5.42 -15.79
C SER A 230 15.90 -4.65 -16.48
N ILE A 231 15.52 -3.52 -15.91
CA ILE A 231 14.46 -2.68 -16.48
C ILE A 231 14.91 -2.00 -17.79
N LYS A 232 14.06 -2.03 -18.82
CA LYS A 232 14.31 -1.21 -20.03
C LYS A 232 14.17 0.28 -19.68
N PRO A 233 15.02 1.16 -20.24
CA PRO A 233 15.03 2.58 -19.87
C PRO A 233 13.70 3.26 -20.22
N PHE A 234 13.27 4.19 -19.35
CA PHE A 234 12.15 5.10 -19.62
C PHE A 234 12.60 6.20 -20.59
N SER A 235 12.81 5.84 -21.85
CA SER A 235 13.18 6.73 -22.96
C SER A 235 12.09 6.80 -24.02
N LYS A 236 12.11 7.88 -24.82
CA LYS A 236 11.16 8.05 -25.93
C LYS A 236 11.32 6.93 -26.96
N GLY A 237 10.21 6.33 -27.38
CA GLY A 237 10.16 5.19 -28.29
C GLY A 237 10.42 3.83 -27.61
N SER A 238 10.54 3.80 -26.28
CA SER A 238 10.68 2.54 -25.54
C SER A 238 9.32 1.83 -25.37
N VAL A 239 9.35 0.62 -24.81
CA VAL A 239 8.15 -0.15 -24.44
C VAL A 239 7.18 0.65 -23.55
N TRP A 240 7.69 1.59 -22.75
CA TRP A 240 6.89 2.44 -21.87
C TRP A 240 6.01 3.42 -22.64
N ASP A 241 6.33 3.74 -23.90
CA ASP A 241 5.49 4.54 -24.80
C ASP A 241 4.43 3.71 -25.55
N ASN A 242 4.40 2.39 -25.34
CA ASN A 242 3.46 1.49 -26.02
C ASN A 242 2.28 1.09 -25.10
N PRO A 243 1.07 1.61 -25.31
CA PRO A 243 -0.11 1.24 -24.52
C PRO A 243 -0.42 -0.26 -24.54
N GLN A 244 -0.03 -0.99 -25.59
CA GLN A 244 -0.23 -2.44 -25.67
C GLN A 244 0.58 -3.19 -24.60
N ALA A 245 1.76 -2.71 -24.23
CA ALA A 245 2.59 -3.34 -23.21
C ALA A 245 1.89 -3.36 -21.84
N TYR A 246 1.16 -2.29 -21.51
CA TYR A 246 0.35 -2.18 -20.29
C TYR A 246 -0.91 -3.05 -20.36
N LYS A 247 -1.59 -3.06 -21.51
CA LYS A 247 -2.77 -3.93 -21.70
C LYS A 247 -2.42 -5.41 -21.59
N ALA A 248 -1.26 -5.80 -22.10
CA ALA A 248 -0.75 -7.15 -22.02
C ALA A 248 -0.46 -7.61 -20.58
N ILE A 249 -0.41 -6.70 -19.59
CA ILE A 249 -0.29 -7.09 -18.17
C ILE A 249 -1.49 -7.93 -17.74
N TYR A 250 -2.71 -7.58 -18.18
CA TYR A 250 -3.97 -8.19 -17.74
C TYR A 250 -4.79 -8.85 -18.87
N ALA A 251 -4.34 -8.75 -20.13
CA ALA A 251 -4.91 -9.50 -21.22
C ALA A 251 -4.69 -11.00 -20.94
N LYS A 252 -5.78 -11.76 -20.82
CA LYS A 252 -5.69 -13.21 -20.96
C LYS A 252 -5.54 -13.49 -22.45
N GLU A 253 -4.63 -14.39 -22.83
CA GLU A 253 -4.72 -15.00 -24.15
C GLU A 253 -6.16 -15.47 -24.32
N SER A 254 -6.80 -15.00 -25.39
CA SER A 254 -8.12 -15.50 -25.74
C SER A 254 -7.90 -16.95 -26.15
N GLU A 255 -8.41 -17.90 -25.35
CA GLU A 255 -8.58 -19.28 -25.78
C GLU A 255 -9.49 -19.35 -27.02
#